data_AF-R7N769-F1
#
_entry.id   AF-R7N769-F1
#
_cell.length_a   1.000
_cell.length_b   1.000
_cell.length_c   1.000
_cell.angle_alpha   90.00
_cell.angle_beta   90.00
_cell.angle_gamma   90.00
#
_symmetry.space_group_name_H-M   'P 1'
#
loop_
_entity.id
_entity.type
_entity.pdbx_description
1 polymer ?
#
loop_
_entity_poly.entity_id
_entity_poly.type
_entity_poly.pdbx_seq_one_letter_code
_entity_poly.pdbx_strand_id
1 'polypeptide(L)'
;MYKLKNTYIDKMIDMQVSKSELAFILYIAQHQDDYGIVHSVYYKDICTAIDISVQKFYDILHSLTEKNLIFYEKVNTADVKVHLINNNFADKDFSQGYINVAGKDFRRASFIGMKAGSQLLYLFSQRFTKGKHMLLKHFYEEFSKRFHIKKKTLQLYLQELKEKKYLFVSRKRNRAYNYEMTMQRSSCLDKKGIIPNEKAGYIDNIKQLIRVNFQKSLTETDKKSIDNVAGLAEQQRALEYMDFPSLIVNAIRSSFSLQRKEKRKSLAFNAALINKFLTQQLSGEI
;
A
#
# COMPACT_ATOMS: atom_id res chain seq x y z
N MET A 1 1.77 1.19 -8.06
CA MET A 1 0.45 1.85 -8.01
C MET A 1 0.06 2.13 -6.55
N TYR A 2 -0.48 3.31 -6.24
CA TYR A 2 -0.82 3.72 -4.86
C TYR A 2 -2.33 3.72 -4.57
N LYS A 3 -3.11 2.78 -5.12
CA LYS A 3 -4.58 2.85 -5.12
C LYS A 3 -5.22 1.67 -4.38
N LEU A 4 -6.23 1.95 -3.56
CA LEU A 4 -7.06 0.95 -2.90
C LEU A 4 -8.53 1.20 -3.25
N LYS A 5 -9.22 0.22 -3.86
CA LYS A 5 -10.63 0.36 -4.27
C LYS A 5 -11.53 0.66 -3.07
N ASN A 6 -12.57 1.46 -3.28
CA ASN A 6 -13.58 1.70 -2.25
C ASN A 6 -14.26 0.40 -1.79
N THR A 7 -14.49 -0.53 -2.72
CA THR A 7 -15.04 -1.86 -2.44
C THR A 7 -14.13 -2.71 -1.56
N TYR A 8 -12.81 -2.52 -1.64
CA TYR A 8 -11.85 -3.19 -0.75
C TYR A 8 -11.98 -2.66 0.68
N ILE A 9 -12.12 -1.33 0.84
CA ILE A 9 -12.40 -0.70 2.14
C ILE A 9 -13.71 -1.20 2.70
N ASP A 10 -14.70 -1.40 1.83
CA ASP A 10 -15.98 -1.94 2.22
C ASP A 10 -15.85 -3.34 2.85
N LYS A 11 -15.07 -4.21 2.22
CA LYS A 11 -14.76 -5.54 2.74
C LYS A 11 -13.95 -5.49 4.04
N MET A 12 -13.02 -4.54 4.19
CA MET A 12 -12.29 -4.36 5.45
C MET A 12 -13.21 -4.03 6.63
N ILE A 13 -14.26 -3.25 6.39
CA ILE A 13 -15.28 -2.93 7.40
C ILE A 13 -16.09 -4.18 7.75
N ASP A 14 -16.55 -4.91 6.73
CA ASP A 14 -17.37 -6.11 6.90
C ASP A 14 -16.61 -7.21 7.67
N MET A 15 -15.31 -7.35 7.41
CA MET A 15 -14.43 -8.32 8.06
C MET A 15 -13.85 -7.83 9.39
N GLN A 16 -14.21 -6.63 9.84
CA GLN A 16 -13.76 -6.02 11.10
C GLN A 16 -12.25 -6.10 11.30
N VAL A 17 -11.48 -5.60 10.33
CA VAL A 17 -10.02 -5.68 10.38
C VAL A 17 -9.44 -5.04 11.63
N SER A 18 -8.43 -5.68 12.21
CA SER A 18 -7.70 -5.16 13.37
C SER A 18 -6.81 -3.98 12.98
N LYS A 19 -6.29 -3.28 13.99
CA LYS A 19 -5.41 -2.12 13.76
C LYS A 19 -4.13 -2.51 13.00
N SER A 20 -3.51 -3.63 13.38
CA SER A 20 -2.28 -4.10 12.73
C SER A 20 -2.54 -4.65 11.32
N GLU A 21 -3.68 -5.30 11.10
CA GLU A 21 -4.12 -5.72 9.77
C GLU A 21 -4.34 -4.53 8.83
N LEU A 22 -5.03 -3.49 9.32
CA LEU A 22 -5.24 -2.28 8.53
C LEU A 22 -3.92 -1.57 8.22
N ALA A 23 -3.01 -1.47 9.20
CA ALA A 23 -1.68 -0.89 8.99
C ALA A 23 -0.89 -1.69 7.94
N PHE A 24 -0.94 -3.02 8.00
CA PHE A 24 -0.32 -3.90 7.00
C PHE A 24 -0.88 -3.64 5.60
N ILE A 25 -2.21 -3.63 5.43
CA ILE A 25 -2.85 -3.40 4.12
C ILE A 25 -2.45 -2.02 3.56
N LEU A 26 -2.54 -0.96 4.36
CA LEU A 26 -2.20 0.39 3.93
C LEU A 26 -0.72 0.54 3.55
N TYR A 27 0.17 -0.21 4.22
CA TYR A 27 1.57 -0.24 3.89
C TYR A 27 1.83 -1.00 2.58
N ILE A 28 1.38 -2.25 2.49
CA ILE A 28 1.56 -3.12 1.31
C ILE A 28 0.95 -2.50 0.05
N ALA A 29 -0.21 -1.86 0.16
CA ALA A 29 -0.85 -1.17 -0.96
C ALA A 29 -0.01 -0.01 -1.55
N GLN A 30 1.05 0.46 -0.89
CA GLN A 30 1.96 1.45 -1.47
C GLN A 30 2.98 0.82 -2.44
N HIS A 31 3.16 -0.49 -2.38
CA HIS A 31 4.18 -1.23 -3.13
C HIS A 31 3.59 -2.15 -4.22
N GLN A 32 2.27 -2.15 -4.37
CA GLN A 32 1.57 -3.00 -5.34
C GLN A 32 1.74 -2.54 -6.79
N ASP A 33 1.63 -3.48 -7.72
CA ASP A 33 1.43 -3.22 -9.14
C ASP A 33 -0.05 -2.96 -9.48
N ASP A 34 -0.37 -2.85 -10.78
CA ASP A 34 -1.73 -2.58 -11.26
C ASP A 34 -2.71 -3.74 -11.01
N TYR A 35 -2.23 -4.95 -10.73
CA TYR A 35 -3.05 -6.13 -10.43
C TYR A 35 -3.36 -6.25 -8.93
N GLY A 36 -2.77 -5.39 -8.11
CA GLY A 36 -2.87 -5.46 -6.66
C GLY A 36 -1.85 -6.42 -6.03
N ILE A 37 -0.75 -6.73 -6.72
CA ILE A 37 0.26 -7.69 -6.28
C ILE A 37 1.52 -6.95 -5.82
N VAL A 38 2.06 -7.36 -4.68
CA VAL A 38 3.41 -7.02 -4.21
C VAL A 38 4.26 -8.27 -4.32
N HIS A 39 5.21 -8.27 -5.24
CA HIS A 39 5.89 -9.50 -5.63
C HIS A 39 6.97 -9.98 -4.65
N SER A 40 7.51 -9.09 -3.81
CA SER A 40 8.52 -9.44 -2.81
C SER A 40 8.35 -8.58 -1.57
N VAL A 41 7.88 -9.21 -0.50
CA VAL A 41 7.70 -8.61 0.81
C VAL A 41 8.65 -9.29 1.79
N TYR A 42 9.70 -8.58 2.19
CA TYR A 42 10.60 -9.04 3.23
C TYR A 42 9.99 -8.75 4.60
N TYR A 43 9.74 -9.79 5.39
CA TYR A 43 8.96 -9.67 6.63
C TYR A 43 9.54 -8.65 7.62
N LYS A 44 10.88 -8.49 7.69
CA LYS A 44 11.50 -7.56 8.64
C LYS A 44 11.20 -6.10 8.32
N ASP A 45 11.14 -5.75 7.04
CA ASP A 45 10.83 -4.36 6.66
C ASP A 45 9.41 -4.00 7.06
N ILE A 46 8.48 -4.94 6.90
CA ILE A 46 7.10 -4.76 7.35
C ILE A 46 7.08 -4.62 8.87
N CYS A 47 7.74 -5.52 9.59
CA CYS A 47 7.82 -5.47 11.05
C CYS A 47 8.34 -4.12 11.55
N THR A 48 9.39 -3.58 10.93
CA THR A 48 9.94 -2.27 11.25
C THR A 48 9.01 -1.13 10.85
N ALA A 49 8.37 -1.20 9.67
CA ALA A 49 7.56 -0.12 9.15
C ALA A 49 6.23 0.10 9.87
N ILE A 50 5.60 -0.98 10.35
CA ILE A 50 4.32 -0.92 11.07
C ILE A 50 4.43 -1.26 12.56
N ASP A 51 5.67 -1.37 13.07
CA ASP A 51 6.02 -1.61 14.48
C ASP A 51 5.33 -2.85 15.08
N ILE A 52 5.63 -4.02 14.51
CA ILE A 52 5.11 -5.32 14.95
C ILE A 52 6.21 -6.37 15.08
N SER A 53 5.93 -7.41 15.88
CA SER A 53 6.81 -8.57 15.98
C SER A 53 6.72 -9.46 14.74
N VAL A 54 7.75 -10.29 14.53
CA VAL A 54 7.80 -11.29 13.46
C VAL A 54 6.63 -12.29 13.57
N GLN A 55 6.30 -12.72 14.79
CA GLN A 55 5.14 -13.60 14.99
C GLN A 55 3.85 -12.90 14.53
N LYS A 56 3.67 -11.64 14.93
CA LYS A 56 2.48 -10.87 14.59
C LYS A 56 2.34 -10.66 13.08
N PHE A 57 3.43 -10.56 12.34
CA PHE A 57 3.42 -10.50 10.88
C PHE A 57 2.77 -11.76 10.27
N TYR A 58 3.17 -12.96 10.70
CA TYR A 58 2.58 -14.19 10.19
C TYR A 58 1.13 -14.38 10.64
N ASP A 59 0.79 -13.98 11.87
CA ASP A 59 -0.60 -13.98 12.35
C ASP A 59 -1.49 -13.08 11.47
N ILE A 60 -0.98 -11.92 11.06
CA ILE A 60 -1.68 -10.99 10.15
C ILE A 60 -1.87 -11.62 8.78
N LEU A 61 -0.84 -12.25 8.20
CA LEU A 61 -0.95 -12.92 6.90
C LEU A 61 -2.03 -14.00 6.94
N HIS A 62 -2.04 -14.83 7.98
CA HIS A 62 -3.04 -15.88 8.14
C HIS A 62 -4.45 -15.31 8.29
N SER A 63 -4.65 -14.35 9.19
CA SER A 63 -5.95 -13.74 9.46
C SER A 63 -6.51 -13.01 8.23
N LEU A 64 -5.67 -12.28 7.48
CA LEU A 64 -6.10 -11.59 6.27
C LEU A 64 -6.44 -12.56 5.12
N THR A 65 -5.79 -13.72 5.09
CA THR A 65 -6.11 -14.79 4.13
C THR A 65 -7.45 -15.44 4.47
N GLU A 66 -7.71 -15.74 5.74
CA GLU A 66 -9.02 -16.24 6.20
C GLU A 66 -10.17 -15.26 5.93
N LYS A 67 -9.89 -13.95 6.08
CA LYS A 67 -10.83 -12.86 5.74
C LYS A 67 -10.98 -12.64 4.24
N ASN A 68 -10.28 -13.42 3.40
CA ASN A 68 -10.28 -13.30 1.95
C ASN A 68 -9.91 -11.88 1.47
N LEU A 69 -9.07 -11.17 2.22
CA LEU A 69 -8.57 -9.84 1.86
C LEU A 69 -7.29 -9.95 1.06
N ILE A 70 -6.45 -10.93 1.41
CA ILE A 70 -5.21 -11.20 0.68
C ILE A 70 -5.11 -12.67 0.31
N PHE A 71 -4.28 -12.94 -0.68
CA PHE A 71 -3.64 -14.23 -0.90
C PHE A 71 -2.13 -14.01 -0.81
N TYR A 72 -1.36 -14.98 -0.31
CA TYR A 72 0.09 -14.86 -0.30
C TYR A 72 0.78 -16.17 -0.67
N GLU A 73 1.93 -16.04 -1.32
CA GLU A 73 2.77 -17.16 -1.73
C GLU A 73 4.16 -16.99 -1.14
N LYS A 74 4.76 -18.09 -0.68
CA LYS A 74 6.14 -18.08 -0.23
C LYS A 74 7.08 -18.09 -1.43
N VAL A 75 7.85 -17.02 -1.61
CA VAL A 75 8.84 -16.93 -2.70
C VAL A 75 10.16 -17.59 -2.26
N ASN A 76 10.59 -17.32 -1.03
CA ASN A 76 11.73 -17.98 -0.41
C ASN A 76 11.57 -18.04 1.11
N THR A 77 12.65 -18.34 1.86
CA THR A 77 12.58 -18.46 3.33
C THR A 77 12.20 -17.16 4.04
N ALA A 78 12.39 -15.99 3.41
CA ALA A 78 12.16 -14.70 4.04
C ALA A 78 11.22 -13.75 3.26
N ASP A 79 11.01 -14.00 1.96
CA ASP A 79 10.16 -13.18 1.12
C ASP A 79 8.83 -13.89 0.82
N VAL A 80 7.75 -13.12 0.87
CA VAL A 80 6.42 -13.53 0.42
C VAL A 80 5.93 -12.61 -0.71
N LYS A 81 5.20 -13.18 -1.66
CA LYS A 81 4.40 -12.46 -2.64
C LYS A 81 3.01 -12.27 -2.06
N VAL A 82 2.45 -11.07 -2.08
CA VAL A 82 1.13 -10.75 -1.49
C VAL A 82 0.23 -10.17 -2.56
N HIS A 83 -0.95 -10.72 -2.72
CA HIS A 83 -1.98 -10.26 -3.63
C HIS A 83 -3.17 -9.71 -2.83
N LEU A 84 -3.49 -8.42 -3.02
CA LEU A 84 -4.68 -7.78 -2.48
C LEU A 84 -5.90 -8.18 -3.32
N ILE A 85 -6.71 -9.09 -2.79
CA ILE A 85 -7.83 -9.69 -3.50
C ILE A 85 -8.86 -8.61 -3.89
N ASN A 86 -9.31 -8.62 -5.14
CA ASN A 86 -10.26 -7.65 -5.70
C ASN A 86 -9.75 -6.20 -5.74
N ASN A 87 -8.42 -5.97 -5.73
CA ASN A 87 -7.81 -4.64 -5.89
C ASN A 87 -7.10 -4.44 -7.25
N ASN A 88 -7.58 -5.09 -8.31
CA ASN A 88 -7.00 -5.02 -9.66
C ASN A 88 -7.50 -3.77 -10.44
N PHE A 89 -6.59 -3.01 -11.04
CA PHE A 89 -6.81 -1.83 -11.88
C PHE A 89 -6.20 -1.93 -13.29
N ALA A 90 -5.82 -3.14 -13.73
CA ALA A 90 -5.23 -3.37 -15.05
C ALA A 90 -6.14 -2.95 -16.22
N ASP A 91 -7.45 -3.07 -16.03
CA ASP A 91 -8.49 -2.59 -16.96
C ASP A 91 -8.66 -1.06 -16.96
N LYS A 92 -7.97 -0.36 -16.05
CA LYS A 92 -8.11 1.08 -15.81
C LYS A 92 -9.54 1.49 -15.46
N ASP A 93 -10.34 0.59 -14.88
CA ASP A 93 -11.66 0.93 -14.36
C ASP A 93 -11.55 1.63 -12.99
N PHE A 94 -11.91 2.92 -12.99
CA PHE A 94 -11.96 3.76 -11.80
C PHE A 94 -13.39 4.15 -11.41
N SER A 95 -14.41 3.56 -12.03
CA SER A 95 -15.83 3.94 -11.87
C SER A 95 -16.32 3.83 -10.42
N GLN A 96 -15.84 2.83 -9.67
CA GLN A 96 -16.18 2.60 -8.26
C GLN A 96 -15.39 3.48 -7.28
N GLY A 97 -14.42 4.24 -7.79
CA GLY A 97 -13.53 5.09 -7.01
C GLY A 97 -12.52 4.33 -6.15
N TYR A 98 -11.53 5.07 -5.65
CA TYR A 98 -10.41 4.53 -4.89
C TYR A 98 -9.85 5.57 -3.93
N ILE A 99 -9.05 5.11 -2.97
CA ILE A 99 -8.20 5.93 -2.12
C ILE A 99 -6.76 5.86 -2.60
N ASN A 100 -6.08 7.00 -2.65
CA ASN A 100 -4.65 7.05 -2.85
C ASN A 100 -3.91 6.82 -1.53
N VAL A 101 -3.32 5.65 -1.33
CA VAL A 101 -2.62 5.24 -0.10
C VAL A 101 -1.23 5.87 0.06
N ALA A 102 -0.71 6.60 -0.92
CA ALA A 102 0.52 7.39 -0.77
C ALA A 102 0.31 8.71 0.00
N GLY A 103 -0.95 9.04 0.30
CA GLY A 103 -1.34 10.23 1.07
C GLY A 103 -0.56 10.35 2.39
N LYS A 104 -0.12 11.57 2.72
CA LYS A 104 0.70 11.83 3.90
C LYS A 104 -0.01 11.46 5.21
N ASP A 105 -1.34 11.47 5.21
CA ASP A 105 -2.14 11.24 6.41
C ASP A 105 -1.92 9.85 7.03
N PHE A 106 -1.75 8.81 6.21
CA PHE A 106 -1.61 7.43 6.70
C PHE A 106 -0.30 7.16 7.44
N ARG A 107 0.71 8.02 7.27
CA ARG A 107 1.99 7.95 7.97
C ARG A 107 2.05 8.87 9.20
N ARG A 108 1.03 9.69 9.44
CA ARG A 108 1.03 10.60 10.60
C ARG A 108 0.76 9.82 11.88
N ALA A 109 1.50 10.14 12.93
CA ALA A 109 1.26 9.60 14.27
C ALA A 109 -0.19 9.86 14.74
N SER A 110 -0.81 10.97 14.31
CA SER A 110 -2.22 11.25 14.61
C SER A 110 -3.18 10.25 13.97
N PHE A 111 -2.88 9.73 12.77
CA PHE A 111 -3.68 8.69 12.12
C PHE A 111 -3.36 7.31 12.69
N ILE A 112 -2.07 6.97 12.77
CA ILE A 112 -1.58 5.68 13.27
C ILE A 112 -2.03 5.44 14.71
N GLY A 113 -2.12 6.51 15.52
CA GLY A 113 -2.58 6.43 16.91
C GLY A 113 -4.05 6.01 17.07
N MET A 114 -4.90 6.21 16.05
CA MET A 114 -6.34 5.96 16.17
C MET A 114 -6.69 4.48 16.30
N LYS A 115 -7.91 4.19 16.77
CA LYS A 115 -8.49 2.84 16.72
C LYS A 115 -8.82 2.46 15.27
N ALA A 116 -8.76 1.16 14.97
CA ALA A 116 -9.01 0.63 13.62
C ALA A 116 -10.36 1.10 13.06
N GLY A 117 -11.42 1.06 13.85
CA GLY A 117 -12.74 1.53 13.40
C GLY A 117 -12.80 3.02 13.08
N SER A 118 -12.06 3.87 13.80
CA SER A 118 -11.94 5.30 13.47
C SER A 118 -11.15 5.52 12.19
N GLN A 119 -10.06 4.76 11.98
CA GLN A 119 -9.29 4.77 10.74
C GLN A 119 -10.15 4.31 9.54
N LEU A 120 -10.91 3.23 9.69
CA LEU A 120 -11.85 2.75 8.67
C LEU A 120 -12.97 3.76 8.40
N LEU A 121 -13.49 4.43 9.43
CA LEU A 121 -14.49 5.49 9.24
C LEU A 121 -13.91 6.66 8.44
N TYR A 122 -12.67 7.06 8.73
CA TYR A 122 -11.97 8.06 7.94
C TYR A 122 -11.76 7.62 6.50
N LEU A 123 -11.26 6.39 6.26
CA LEU A 123 -11.07 5.85 4.92
C LEU A 123 -12.40 5.80 4.16
N PHE A 124 -13.43 5.19 4.74
CA PHE A 124 -14.77 5.13 4.14
C PHE A 124 -15.28 6.52 3.76
N SER A 125 -15.07 7.52 4.62
CA SER A 125 -15.52 8.90 4.38
C SER A 125 -14.84 9.59 3.18
N GLN A 126 -13.67 9.12 2.74
CA GLN A 126 -12.95 9.75 1.61
C GLN A 126 -13.70 9.65 0.28
N ARG A 127 -14.66 8.72 0.16
CA ARG A 127 -15.50 8.57 -1.05
C ARG A 127 -16.46 9.75 -1.26
N PHE A 128 -16.74 10.53 -0.21
CA PHE A 128 -17.64 11.68 -0.28
C PHE A 128 -16.90 12.95 -0.70
N THR A 129 -16.43 12.98 -1.95
CA THR A 129 -15.51 14.03 -2.47
C THR A 129 -16.11 15.44 -2.50
N LYS A 130 -17.43 15.55 -2.67
CA LYS A 130 -18.19 16.82 -2.59
C LYS A 130 -18.68 17.13 -1.17
N GLY A 131 -18.30 16.30 -0.20
CA GLY A 131 -18.91 16.23 1.11
C GLY A 131 -20.26 15.49 1.08
N LYS A 132 -20.64 14.96 2.24
CA LYS A 132 -21.97 14.38 2.49
C LYS A 132 -22.59 15.18 3.63
N HIS A 133 -23.80 15.68 3.39
CA HIS A 133 -24.62 16.35 4.39
C HIS A 133 -25.70 15.39 4.86
N MET A 134 -25.81 15.21 6.18
CA MET A 134 -26.89 14.41 6.75
C MET A 134 -27.17 14.80 8.20
N LEU A 135 -28.42 14.58 8.61
CA LEU A 135 -28.81 14.71 10.01
C LEU A 135 -28.04 13.71 10.87
N LEU A 136 -27.62 14.15 12.05
CA LEU A 136 -26.85 13.32 12.98
C LEU A 136 -27.56 12.00 13.35
N LYS A 137 -28.90 12.02 13.44
CA LYS A 137 -29.69 10.80 13.66
C LYS A 137 -29.49 9.78 12.53
N HIS A 138 -29.65 10.20 11.28
CA HIS A 138 -29.44 9.35 10.11
C HIS A 138 -27.99 8.91 9.97
N PHE A 139 -27.02 9.76 10.33
CA PHE A 139 -25.62 9.36 10.37
C PHE A 139 -25.43 8.16 11.29
N TYR A 140 -25.91 8.25 12.54
CA TYR A 140 -25.76 7.14 13.48
C TYR A 140 -26.50 5.90 12.99
N GLU A 141 -27.69 6.02 12.43
CA GLU A 141 -28.45 4.88 11.92
C GLU A 141 -27.76 4.20 10.72
N GLU A 142 -27.38 4.96 9.69
CA GLU A 142 -26.71 4.44 8.49
C GLU A 142 -25.34 3.85 8.79
N PHE A 143 -24.50 4.58 9.54
CA PHE A 143 -23.12 4.18 9.77
C PHE A 143 -23.02 3.09 10.85
N SER A 144 -23.92 3.05 11.84
CA SER A 144 -23.99 1.89 12.74
C SER A 144 -24.33 0.60 12.00
N LYS A 145 -25.29 0.67 11.06
CA LYS A 145 -25.63 -0.47 10.20
C LYS A 145 -24.44 -0.86 9.31
N ARG A 146 -23.85 0.12 8.62
CA ARG A 146 -22.73 -0.10 7.69
C ARG A 146 -21.50 -0.69 8.38
N PHE A 147 -21.17 -0.24 9.59
CA PHE A 147 -19.99 -0.70 10.33
C PHE A 147 -20.29 -1.87 11.27
N HIS A 148 -21.53 -2.35 11.33
CA HIS A 148 -21.97 -3.40 12.27
C HIS A 148 -21.65 -3.07 13.74
N ILE A 149 -21.82 -1.80 14.13
CA ILE A 149 -21.49 -1.30 15.49
C ILE A 149 -22.65 -0.55 16.13
N LYS A 150 -22.68 -0.53 17.46
CA LYS A 150 -23.62 0.29 18.23
C LYS A 150 -23.30 1.78 18.09
N LYS A 151 -24.34 2.61 18.24
CA LYS A 151 -24.23 4.08 18.23
C LYS A 151 -23.13 4.61 19.16
N LYS A 152 -23.00 4.05 20.37
CA LYS A 152 -21.97 4.46 21.35
C LYS A 152 -20.55 4.25 20.83
N THR A 153 -20.29 3.15 20.12
CA THR A 153 -18.98 2.90 19.50
C THR A 153 -18.69 3.90 18.38
N LEU A 154 -19.68 4.17 17.53
CA LEU A 154 -19.56 5.16 16.46
C LEU A 154 -19.31 6.58 17.00
N GLN A 155 -19.92 6.95 18.14
CA GLN A 155 -19.64 8.20 18.85
C GLN A 155 -18.17 8.31 19.28
N LEU A 156 -17.57 7.23 19.78
CA LEU A 156 -16.16 7.21 20.14
C LEU A 156 -15.26 7.39 18.91
N TYR A 157 -15.61 6.79 17.77
CA TYR A 157 -14.86 6.98 16.53
C TYR A 157 -14.91 8.43 16.05
N LEU A 158 -16.10 9.04 16.09
CA LEU A 158 -16.26 10.46 15.76
C LEU A 158 -15.47 11.38 16.68
N GLN A 159 -15.49 11.11 17.99
CA GLN A 159 -14.74 11.88 18.97
C GLN A 159 -13.24 11.82 18.67
N GLU A 160 -12.70 10.63 18.43
CA GLU A 160 -11.29 10.44 18.11
C GLU A 160 -10.91 11.18 16.81
N LEU A 161 -11.74 11.07 15.76
CA LEU A 161 -11.53 11.82 14.52
C LEU A 161 -11.54 13.34 14.76
N LYS A 162 -12.42 13.85 15.63
CA LYS A 162 -12.50 15.27 15.95
C LYS A 162 -11.25 15.74 16.69
N GLU A 163 -10.82 14.99 17.71
CA GLU A 163 -9.61 15.28 18.50
C GLU A 163 -8.35 15.28 17.61
N LYS A 164 -8.26 14.32 16.68
CA LYS A 164 -7.15 14.20 15.73
C LYS A 164 -7.27 15.12 14.50
N LYS A 165 -8.30 15.97 14.44
CA LYS A 165 -8.59 16.92 13.35
C LYS A 165 -8.80 16.25 11.98
N TYR A 166 -9.28 15.01 12.00
CA TYR A 166 -9.77 14.28 10.83
C TYR A 166 -11.29 14.40 10.65
N LEU A 167 -12.03 14.82 11.69
CA LEU A 167 -13.47 15.03 11.57
C LEU A 167 -13.79 16.40 10.98
N PHE A 168 -14.63 16.32 9.99
CA PHE A 168 -15.02 17.41 9.15
C PHE A 168 -16.26 18.14 9.71
N VAL A 169 -16.14 19.46 9.81
CA VAL A 169 -17.03 20.44 10.46
C VAL A 169 -18.48 19.98 10.73
N SER A 170 -18.89 19.97 12.00
CA SER A 170 -20.31 19.97 12.38
C SER A 170 -20.81 21.42 12.43
N ARG A 171 -21.86 21.73 11.65
CA ARG A 171 -22.53 23.03 11.71
C ARG A 171 -23.96 22.84 12.24
N LYS A 172 -24.38 23.72 13.15
CA LYS A 172 -25.75 23.75 13.68
C LYS A 172 -26.65 24.37 12.62
N ARG A 173 -27.62 23.62 12.09
CA ARG A 173 -28.51 24.10 11.02
C ARG A 173 -29.60 25.05 11.55
N ASN A 174 -30.20 24.73 12.70
CA ASN A 174 -31.29 25.55 13.28
C ASN A 174 -31.47 25.36 14.81
N ARG A 175 -32.43 26.08 15.39
CA ARG A 175 -32.77 26.08 16.83
C ARG A 175 -33.22 24.70 17.38
N ALA A 176 -33.59 23.76 16.51
CA ALA A 176 -34.09 22.43 16.89
C ALA A 176 -32.99 21.35 17.09
N TYR A 177 -31.73 21.74 17.31
CA TYR A 177 -30.60 20.83 17.55
C TYR A 177 -30.34 19.79 16.43
N ASN A 178 -30.76 20.07 15.20
CA ASN A 178 -30.39 19.28 14.03
C ASN A 178 -28.94 19.59 13.66
N TYR A 179 -28.02 18.75 14.12
CA TYR A 179 -26.62 18.78 13.73
C TYR A 179 -26.45 18.15 12.35
N GLU A 180 -25.76 18.85 11.47
CA GLU A 180 -25.29 18.31 10.20
C GLU A 180 -23.80 17.94 10.32
N MET A 181 -23.45 16.74 9.89
CA MET A 181 -22.06 16.40 9.60
C MET A 181 -21.75 16.83 8.18
N THR A 182 -20.65 17.58 7.98
CA THR A 182 -20.11 17.88 6.65
C THR A 182 -18.76 17.23 6.54
N MET A 183 -18.62 16.16 5.76
CA MET A 183 -17.31 15.63 5.37
C MET A 183 -16.61 16.64 4.43
N GLN A 184 -15.44 17.21 4.77
CA GLN A 184 -14.74 18.16 3.90
C GLN A 184 -14.08 17.39 2.75
N ARG A 185 -13.67 18.13 1.72
CA ARG A 185 -12.92 17.59 0.58
C ARG A 185 -11.73 16.78 1.08
N SER A 186 -11.58 15.55 0.58
CA SER A 186 -10.49 14.64 0.92
C SER A 186 -9.13 15.31 0.79
N SER A 187 -8.29 15.22 1.83
CA SER A 187 -6.86 15.58 1.79
C SER A 187 -6.02 14.58 0.99
N CYS A 188 -6.58 13.41 0.69
CA CYS A 188 -5.97 12.36 -0.12
C CYS A 188 -6.25 12.53 -1.62
N LEU A 189 -7.18 13.43 -1.99
CA LEU A 189 -7.50 13.82 -3.37
C LEU A 189 -7.03 15.24 -3.60
N ASP A 190 -5.72 15.44 -3.53
CA ASP A 190 -5.12 16.72 -3.86
C ASP A 190 -5.22 16.94 -5.39
N LYS A 191 -5.95 17.98 -5.82
CA LYS A 191 -5.99 18.40 -7.24
C LYS A 191 -4.78 19.27 -7.62
N LYS A 192 -3.89 19.59 -6.68
CA LYS A 192 -2.75 20.50 -6.90
C LYS A 192 -1.42 20.03 -6.29
N GLY A 193 -1.42 19.01 -5.46
CA GLY A 193 -0.21 18.30 -5.08
C GLY A 193 0.33 17.57 -6.30
N ILE A 194 1.62 17.70 -6.59
CA ILE A 194 2.32 16.85 -7.55
C ILE A 194 2.05 15.41 -7.11
N ILE A 195 1.15 14.72 -7.82
CA ILE A 195 1.07 13.26 -7.80
C ILE A 195 2.50 12.85 -8.19
N PRO A 196 3.30 12.22 -7.30
CA PRO A 196 4.60 11.70 -7.72
C PRO A 196 4.29 10.88 -8.97
N ASN A 197 4.87 11.28 -10.10
CA ASN A 197 4.58 10.67 -11.39
C ASN A 197 4.54 9.16 -11.17
N GLU A 198 3.42 8.48 -11.46
CA GLU A 198 3.25 7.06 -11.10
C GLU A 198 4.44 6.22 -11.59
N LYS A 199 5.09 6.67 -12.67
CA LYS A 199 6.39 6.22 -13.18
C LYS A 199 7.56 6.50 -12.24
N ALA A 200 7.81 7.75 -11.82
CA ALA A 200 8.88 8.09 -10.89
C ALA A 200 8.73 7.40 -9.53
N GLY A 201 7.49 7.24 -9.03
CA GLY A 201 7.19 6.49 -7.81
C GLY A 201 7.43 4.99 -7.96
N TYR A 202 7.06 4.41 -9.11
CA TYR A 202 7.36 3.00 -9.43
C TYR A 202 8.88 2.76 -9.52
N ILE A 203 9.62 3.67 -10.13
CA ILE A 203 11.08 3.62 -10.23
C ILE A 203 11.72 3.75 -8.83
N ASP A 204 11.26 4.69 -8.01
CA ASP A 204 11.75 4.80 -6.63
C ASP A 204 11.41 3.57 -5.78
N ASN A 205 10.24 2.95 -5.99
CA ASN A 205 9.88 1.69 -5.35
C ASN A 205 10.86 0.56 -5.75
N ILE A 206 11.24 0.46 -7.02
CA ILE A 206 12.24 -0.51 -7.48
C ILE A 206 13.61 -0.21 -6.87
N LYS A 207 14.03 1.07 -6.79
CA LYS A 207 15.29 1.44 -6.12
C LYS A 207 15.28 1.03 -4.65
N GLN A 208 14.17 1.25 -3.95
CA GLN A 208 14.04 0.81 -2.55
C GLN A 208 14.05 -0.71 -2.45
N LEU A 209 13.34 -1.42 -3.33
CA LEU A 209 13.36 -2.88 -3.39
C LEU A 209 14.78 -3.44 -3.54
N ILE A 210 15.59 -2.86 -4.44
CA ILE A 210 16.99 -3.23 -4.64
C ILE A 210 17.80 -2.94 -3.37
N ARG A 211 17.69 -1.73 -2.81
CA ARG A 211 18.43 -1.33 -1.60
C ARG A 211 18.16 -2.26 -0.43
N VAL A 212 16.90 -2.61 -0.24
CA VAL A 212 16.44 -3.53 0.80
C VAL A 212 16.98 -4.94 0.58
N ASN A 213 16.75 -5.52 -0.61
CA ASN A 213 17.09 -6.92 -0.87
C ASN A 213 18.60 -7.18 -0.91
N PHE A 214 19.39 -6.16 -1.25
CA PHE A 214 20.83 -6.29 -1.52
C PHE A 214 21.69 -5.38 -0.64
N GLN A 215 21.16 -4.86 0.47
CA GLN A 215 21.83 -3.89 1.35
C GLN A 215 23.29 -4.25 1.68
N LYS A 216 23.54 -5.54 2.00
CA LYS A 216 24.88 -6.04 2.38
C LYS A 216 25.87 -6.12 1.21
N SER A 217 25.39 -6.02 -0.02
CA SER A 217 26.17 -6.13 -1.26
C SER A 217 26.22 -4.81 -2.04
N LEU A 218 25.66 -3.74 -1.48
CA LEU A 218 25.62 -2.41 -2.07
C LEU A 218 26.56 -1.46 -1.32
N THR A 219 27.14 -0.54 -2.07
CA THR A 219 28.04 0.51 -1.60
C THR A 219 27.54 1.89 -2.06
N GLU A 220 28.04 2.98 -1.48
CA GLU A 220 27.61 4.33 -1.85
C GLU A 220 27.86 4.67 -3.33
N THR A 221 28.88 4.06 -3.93
CA THR A 221 29.21 4.22 -5.36
C THR A 221 28.18 3.57 -6.28
N ASP A 222 27.34 2.66 -5.78
CA ASP A 222 26.34 1.95 -6.58
C ASP A 222 25.08 2.78 -6.88
N LYS A 223 24.94 3.98 -6.29
CA LYS A 223 23.75 4.82 -6.45
C LYS A 223 23.36 5.03 -7.92
N LYS A 224 24.33 5.36 -8.79
CA LYS A 224 24.11 5.56 -10.22
C LYS A 224 23.74 4.25 -10.93
N SER A 225 24.35 3.14 -10.54
CA SER A 225 24.02 1.82 -11.08
C SER A 225 22.62 1.37 -10.69
N ILE A 226 22.19 1.66 -9.46
CA ILE A 226 20.82 1.40 -8.98
C ILE A 226 19.82 2.23 -9.77
N ASP A 227 20.11 3.51 -10.01
CA ASP A 227 19.26 4.37 -10.83
C ASP A 227 19.13 3.81 -12.26
N ASN A 228 20.23 3.37 -12.87
CA ASN A 228 20.23 2.76 -14.20
C ASN A 228 19.42 1.45 -14.25
N VAL A 229 19.58 0.57 -13.26
CA VAL A 229 18.85 -0.71 -13.20
C VAL A 229 17.37 -0.48 -12.97
N ALA A 230 16.99 0.44 -12.07
CA ALA A 230 15.59 0.79 -11.86
C ALA A 230 14.98 1.41 -13.12
N GLY A 231 15.72 2.28 -13.82
CA GLY A 231 15.33 2.89 -15.10
C GLY A 231 15.05 1.89 -16.22
N LEU A 232 15.51 0.64 -16.14
CA LEU A 232 15.13 -0.41 -17.08
C LEU A 232 13.62 -0.66 -17.09
N ALA A 233 12.93 -0.36 -15.99
CA ALA A 233 11.49 -0.52 -15.86
C ALA A 233 10.68 0.52 -16.66
N GLU A 234 11.34 1.53 -17.22
CA GLU A 234 10.73 2.50 -18.14
C GLU A 234 10.83 2.06 -19.61
N GLN A 235 11.59 1.01 -19.91
CA GLN A 235 11.80 0.56 -21.28
C GLN A 235 10.56 -0.16 -21.81
N GLN A 236 10.31 -0.09 -23.12
CA GLN A 236 9.10 -0.64 -23.73
C GLN A 236 8.94 -2.15 -23.48
N ARG A 237 10.06 -2.89 -23.47
CA ARG A 237 10.12 -4.31 -23.09
C ARG A 237 9.80 -4.61 -21.62
N ALA A 238 9.82 -3.62 -20.73
CA ALA A 238 9.41 -3.80 -19.34
C ALA A 238 7.88 -3.68 -19.19
N LEU A 239 7.25 -2.85 -20.03
CA LEU A 239 5.81 -2.63 -20.04
C LEU A 239 5.02 -3.88 -20.48
N GLU A 240 5.67 -4.81 -21.18
CA GLU A 240 5.09 -6.08 -21.62
C GLU A 240 5.06 -7.15 -20.51
N TYR A 241 5.79 -6.95 -19.39
CA TYR A 241 5.98 -7.99 -18.37
C TYR A 241 5.44 -7.56 -17.01
N MET A 242 4.45 -8.32 -16.53
CA MET A 242 3.63 -7.99 -15.36
C MET A 242 4.38 -8.08 -14.01
N ASP A 243 5.47 -8.85 -13.95
CA ASP A 243 6.30 -9.07 -12.76
C ASP A 243 7.74 -8.54 -12.94
N PHE A 244 7.89 -7.41 -13.65
CA PHE A 244 9.21 -6.81 -13.90
C PHE A 244 10.05 -6.58 -12.64
N PRO A 245 9.50 -6.18 -11.47
CA PRO A 245 10.28 -6.06 -10.25
C PRO A 245 10.93 -7.38 -9.79
N SER A 246 10.24 -8.51 -9.89
CA SER A 246 10.85 -9.80 -9.56
C SER A 246 11.89 -10.22 -10.58
N LEU A 247 11.67 -9.92 -11.86
CA LEU A 247 12.67 -10.16 -12.90
C LEU A 247 13.96 -9.36 -12.61
N ILE A 248 13.85 -8.10 -12.20
CA ILE A 248 15.03 -7.32 -11.74
C ILE A 248 15.71 -8.01 -10.56
N VAL A 249 14.97 -8.38 -9.51
CA VAL A 249 15.55 -9.02 -8.31
C VAL A 249 16.24 -10.33 -8.68
N ASN A 250 15.61 -11.15 -9.52
CA ASN A 250 16.18 -12.40 -9.99
C ASN A 250 17.42 -12.17 -10.87
N ALA A 251 17.40 -11.19 -11.76
CA ALA A 251 18.55 -10.83 -12.57
C ALA A 251 19.75 -10.36 -11.72
N ILE A 252 19.50 -9.61 -10.64
CA ILE A 252 20.54 -9.23 -9.67
C ILE A 252 21.08 -10.46 -8.94
N ARG A 253 20.21 -11.37 -8.48
CA ARG A 253 20.62 -12.64 -7.84
C ARG A 253 21.49 -13.47 -8.80
N SER A 254 21.11 -13.59 -10.07
CA SER A 254 21.88 -14.29 -11.10
C SER A 254 23.23 -13.62 -11.37
N SER A 255 23.27 -12.29 -11.42
CA SER A 255 24.50 -11.51 -11.55
C SER A 255 25.48 -11.80 -10.41
N PHE A 256 25.03 -11.78 -9.16
CA PHE A 256 25.88 -12.10 -8.02
C PHE A 256 26.29 -13.58 -7.98
N SER A 257 25.39 -14.49 -8.37
CA SER A 257 25.70 -15.92 -8.47
C SER A 257 26.84 -16.19 -9.45
N LEU A 258 26.82 -15.56 -10.63
CA LEU A 258 27.91 -15.68 -11.61
C LEU A 258 29.24 -15.16 -11.05
N GLN A 259 29.24 -13.98 -10.42
CA GLN A 259 30.46 -13.40 -9.84
C GLN A 259 31.06 -14.28 -8.73
N ARG A 260 30.23 -15.01 -7.96
CA ARG A 260 30.71 -16.02 -7.01
C ARG A 260 31.34 -17.22 -7.70
N LYS A 261 30.72 -17.73 -8.77
CA LYS A 261 31.29 -18.83 -9.58
C LYS A 261 32.64 -18.44 -10.19
N GLU A 262 32.79 -17.19 -10.61
CA GLU A 262 34.05 -16.61 -11.11
C GLU A 262 35.08 -16.30 -10.01
N LYS A 263 34.79 -16.62 -8.74
CA LYS A 263 35.67 -16.38 -7.58
C LYS A 263 36.14 -14.92 -7.45
N ARG A 264 35.28 -13.96 -7.79
CA ARG A 264 35.61 -12.53 -7.64
C ARG A 264 35.81 -12.19 -6.17
N LYS A 265 36.85 -11.38 -5.89
CA LYS A 265 37.22 -10.94 -4.53
C LYS A 265 36.13 -10.10 -3.84
N SER A 266 35.34 -9.37 -4.62
CA SER A 266 34.18 -8.60 -4.15
C SER A 266 33.03 -8.71 -5.15
N LEU A 267 31.80 -8.74 -4.63
CA LEU A 267 30.59 -8.71 -5.46
C LEU A 267 30.30 -7.26 -5.83
N ALA A 268 30.26 -6.98 -7.13
CA ALA A 268 29.98 -5.65 -7.65
C ALA A 268 28.55 -5.59 -8.19
N PHE A 269 27.82 -4.51 -7.87
CA PHE A 269 26.51 -4.23 -8.45
C PHE A 269 26.67 -3.72 -9.90
N ASN A 270 26.78 -4.66 -10.84
CA ASN A 270 27.07 -4.36 -12.25
C ASN A 270 25.79 -4.26 -13.08
N ALA A 271 25.39 -3.03 -13.44
CA ALA A 271 24.17 -2.75 -14.21
C ALA A 271 24.13 -3.45 -15.59
N ALA A 272 25.28 -3.55 -16.29
CA ALA A 272 25.34 -4.20 -17.60
C ALA A 272 25.11 -5.71 -17.49
N LEU A 273 25.71 -6.34 -16.48
CA LEU A 273 25.52 -7.77 -16.23
C LEU A 273 24.09 -8.08 -15.77
N ILE A 274 23.50 -7.22 -14.92
CA ILE A 274 22.10 -7.31 -14.51
C ILE A 274 21.18 -7.20 -15.73
N ASN A 275 21.43 -6.23 -16.62
CA ASN A 275 20.66 -6.07 -17.85
C ASN A 275 20.75 -7.29 -18.78
N LYS A 276 21.92 -7.94 -18.86
CA LYS A 276 22.10 -9.19 -19.61
C LYS A 276 21.20 -10.30 -19.06
N PHE A 277 21.27 -10.57 -17.75
CA PHE A 277 20.44 -11.60 -17.13
C PHE A 277 18.94 -11.29 -17.21
N LEU A 278 18.58 -10.01 -17.09
CA LEU A 278 17.20 -9.57 -17.27
C LEU A 278 16.72 -9.85 -18.70
N THR A 279 17.55 -9.57 -19.70
CA THR A 279 17.22 -9.85 -21.10
C THR A 279 17.06 -11.35 -21.35
N GLN A 280 17.91 -12.19 -20.75
CA GLN A 280 17.80 -13.66 -20.83
C GLN A 280 16.52 -14.18 -20.17
N GLN A 281 16.12 -13.60 -19.03
CA GLN A 281 14.85 -13.93 -18.38
C GLN A 281 13.65 -13.57 -19.26
N LEU A 282 13.72 -12.43 -19.95
CA LEU A 282 12.66 -11.96 -20.84
C LEU A 282 12.58 -12.78 -22.14
N SER A 283 13.71 -13.25 -22.69
CA SER A 283 13.74 -14.11 -23.89
C SER A 283 13.36 -15.57 -23.62
N GLY A 284 13.17 -15.97 -22.36
CA GLY A 284 12.90 -17.37 -21.99
C GLY A 284 14.11 -18.30 -22.13
N GLU A 285 15.33 -17.75 -22.21
CA GLU A 285 16.58 -18.49 -22.42
C GLU A 285 17.23 -18.97 -21.11
N ILE A 286 16.43 -19.38 -20.12
CA ILE A 286 16.91 -19.84 -18.79
C ILE A 286 16.57 -21.29 -18.55
#